data_AF-A0A4D5RXM0-F1
#
_entry.id   AF-A0A4D5RXM0-F1
#
_cell.length_a   1.000
_cell.length_b   1.000
_cell.length_c   1.000
_cell.angle_alpha   90.00
_cell.angle_beta   90.00
_cell.angle_gamma   90.00
#
_symmetry.space_group_name_H-M   'P 1'
#
loop_
_entity.id
_entity.type
_entity.pdbx_description
1 polymer ?
#
loop_
_entity_poly.entity_id
_entity_poly.type
_entity_poly.pdbx_seq_one_letter_code
_entity_poly.pdbx_strand_id
1 'polypeptide(L)'
;GGRHPILVPCLWQPAARTSERTLQPLSPSPVSPRLTEDVFLQMSRKIKQLENENHRLVRQAALQKTREATFRSHLHEFFTVDQLAALSRSSNRGSKWSNETVKKSLQMRSACGSLGYDLLLEGSFPLPSSRTLGRRLEGKFVVRLLKCFKAPC
;
A
#
# COMPACT_ATOMS: atom_id res chain seq x y z
N GLY A 1 -20.58 -38.35 32.52
CA GLY A 1 -21.70 -39.22 32.09
C GLY A 1 -22.06 -38.85 30.67
N GLY A 2 -22.46 -39.74 29.77
CA GLY A 2 -22.94 -41.10 29.97
C GLY A 2 -22.23 -42.11 29.07
N ARG A 3 -22.04 -43.29 29.65
CA ARG A 3 -21.85 -44.57 28.96
C ARG A 3 -23.25 -45.11 28.69
N HIS A 4 -23.50 -45.68 27.52
CA HIS A 4 -24.60 -46.61 27.29
C HIS A 4 -24.26 -47.52 26.10
N PRO A 5 -24.81 -48.74 26.05
CA PRO A 5 -24.06 -49.92 26.47
C PRO A 5 -23.84 -50.94 25.34
N ILE A 6 -22.91 -51.84 25.62
CA ILE A 6 -22.64 -53.07 24.88
C ILE A 6 -23.88 -53.98 24.97
N LEU A 7 -24.38 -54.43 23.82
CA LEU A 7 -25.22 -55.61 23.70
C LEU A 7 -24.76 -56.41 22.49
N VAL A 8 -24.17 -57.57 22.77
CA VAL A 8 -23.98 -58.67 21.84
C VAL A 8 -25.04 -59.72 22.18
N PRO A 9 -25.70 -60.31 21.18
CA PRO A 9 -25.80 -61.77 21.15
C PRO A 9 -25.57 -62.29 19.71
N CYS A 10 -24.53 -63.09 19.48
CA CYS A 10 -24.49 -64.55 19.54
C CYS A 10 -24.85 -65.26 18.22
N LEU A 11 -23.90 -66.10 17.80
CA LEU A 11 -23.98 -67.27 16.93
C LEU A 11 -24.27 -67.08 15.43
N TRP A 12 -23.20 -67.12 14.64
CA TRP A 12 -23.20 -67.93 13.42
C TRP A 12 -21.85 -68.66 13.28
N GLN A 13 -21.92 -69.98 13.17
CA GLN A 13 -20.80 -70.91 13.04
C GLN A 13 -20.18 -70.83 11.63
N PRO A 14 -18.92 -71.26 11.44
CA PRO A 14 -18.19 -71.04 10.20
C PRO A 14 -18.57 -72.08 9.14
N ALA A 15 -19.18 -71.62 8.04
CA ALA A 15 -19.20 -72.38 6.81
C ALA A 15 -17.82 -72.27 6.16
N ALA A 16 -17.05 -73.35 6.27
CA ALA A 16 -15.83 -73.54 5.51
C ALA A 16 -16.12 -73.56 4.00
N ARG A 17 -15.15 -73.02 3.25
CA ARG A 17 -14.64 -73.50 1.95
C ARG A 17 -14.89 -72.58 0.74
N THR A 18 -13.75 -72.04 0.28
CA THR A 18 -13.32 -71.81 -1.11
C THR A 18 -14.03 -70.77 -1.97
N SER A 19 -13.36 -69.62 -2.13
CA SER A 19 -12.83 -69.18 -3.43
C SER A 19 -11.91 -67.98 -3.17
N GLU A 20 -10.60 -68.23 -3.03
CA GLU A 20 -9.62 -67.18 -3.26
C GLU A 20 -9.71 -66.80 -4.74
N ARG A 21 -10.56 -65.83 -5.04
CA ARG A 21 -10.46 -65.09 -6.29
C ARG A 21 -9.22 -64.22 -6.16
N THR A 22 -8.08 -64.77 -6.55
CA THR A 22 -6.82 -64.05 -6.74
C THR A 22 -7.11 -62.85 -7.64
N LEU A 23 -7.22 -61.66 -7.05
CA LEU A 23 -7.16 -60.41 -7.78
C LEU A 23 -5.75 -60.34 -8.37
N GLN A 24 -5.64 -60.62 -9.66
CA GLN A 24 -4.40 -60.35 -10.37
C GLN A 24 -4.08 -58.85 -10.21
N PRO A 25 -2.84 -58.48 -9.88
CA PRO A 25 -2.43 -57.08 -9.91
C PRO A 25 -2.64 -56.57 -11.34
N LEU A 26 -3.51 -55.59 -11.51
CA LEU A 26 -3.60 -54.84 -12.76
C LEU A 26 -2.21 -54.24 -13.01
N SER A 27 -1.50 -54.78 -13.99
CA SER A 27 -0.23 -54.22 -14.42
C SER A 27 -0.48 -52.79 -14.89
N PRO A 28 0.32 -51.81 -14.45
CA PRO A 28 0.17 -50.44 -14.95
C PRO A 28 0.45 -50.47 -16.45
N SER A 29 -0.54 -50.08 -17.25
CA SER A 29 -0.38 -49.93 -18.69
C SER A 29 0.77 -48.96 -18.97
N PRO A 30 1.64 -49.23 -19.96
CA PRO A 30 2.78 -48.38 -20.26
C PRO A 30 2.28 -47.08 -20.92
N VAL A 31 1.97 -46.08 -20.11
CA VAL A 31 1.88 -44.70 -20.59
C VAL A 31 3.27 -44.35 -21.11
N SER A 32 3.38 -44.00 -22.40
CA SER A 32 4.66 -43.81 -23.09
C SER A 32 5.58 -42.86 -22.30
N PRO A 33 6.70 -43.35 -21.70
CA PRO A 33 7.51 -42.60 -20.74
C PRO A 33 8.16 -41.32 -21.27
N ARG A 34 8.21 -41.16 -22.60
CA ARG A 34 8.90 -40.04 -23.26
C ARG A 34 8.11 -38.73 -23.24
N LEU A 35 6.77 -38.78 -23.31
CA LEU A 35 5.94 -37.57 -23.30
C LEU A 35 5.89 -36.92 -21.91
N THR A 36 6.01 -37.71 -20.85
CA THR A 36 6.03 -37.23 -19.45
C THR A 36 7.33 -36.53 -19.08
N GLU A 37 8.47 -36.99 -19.59
CA GLU A 37 9.78 -36.38 -19.29
C GLU A 37 9.93 -34.99 -19.96
N ASP A 38 9.51 -34.86 -21.22
CA ASP A 38 9.53 -33.57 -21.93
C ASP A 38 8.64 -32.52 -21.27
N VAL A 39 7.44 -32.92 -20.82
CA VAL A 39 6.52 -32.04 -20.07
C VAL A 39 7.11 -31.66 -18.72
N PHE A 40 7.74 -32.60 -18.01
CA PHE A 40 8.44 -32.31 -16.74
C PHE A 40 9.60 -31.32 -16.92
N LEU A 41 10.41 -31.49 -17.98
CA LEU A 41 11.49 -30.57 -18.33
C LEU A 41 10.96 -29.19 -18.73
N GLN A 42 9.86 -29.13 -19.49
CA GLN A 42 9.19 -27.87 -19.82
C GLN A 42 8.68 -27.15 -18.56
N MET A 43 8.03 -27.88 -17.65
CA MET A 43 7.54 -27.32 -16.39
C MET A 43 8.70 -26.83 -15.51
N SER A 44 9.76 -27.61 -15.37
CA SER A 44 10.96 -27.26 -14.60
C SER A 44 11.63 -25.99 -15.14
N ARG A 45 11.72 -25.86 -16.48
CA ARG A 45 12.19 -24.63 -17.13
C ARG A 45 11.29 -23.44 -16.79
N LYS A 46 9.97 -23.62 -16.82
CA LYS A 46 9.01 -22.56 -16.52
C LYS A 46 9.07 -22.12 -15.05
N ILE A 47 9.18 -23.07 -14.12
CA ILE A 47 9.37 -22.80 -12.68
C ILE A 47 10.60 -21.92 -12.50
N LYS A 48 11.75 -22.33 -13.04
CA LYS A 48 12.99 -21.57 -12.96
C LYS A 48 12.88 -20.15 -13.54
N GLN A 49 12.17 -20.00 -14.67
CA GLN A 49 11.91 -18.68 -15.25
C GLN A 49 11.06 -17.80 -14.33
N LEU A 50 9.99 -18.37 -13.74
CA LEU A 50 9.11 -17.65 -12.83
C LEU A 50 9.81 -17.28 -11.52
N GLU A 51 10.65 -18.16 -10.99
CA GLU A 51 11.47 -17.87 -9.80
C GLU A 51 12.43 -16.70 -10.07
N ASN A 52 13.11 -16.71 -11.22
CA ASN A 52 14.00 -15.62 -11.62
C ASN A 52 13.24 -14.29 -11.77
N GLU A 53 12.05 -14.32 -12.38
CA GLU A 53 11.22 -13.14 -12.54
C GLU A 53 10.69 -12.64 -11.19
N ASN A 54 10.28 -13.53 -10.30
CA ASN A 54 9.86 -13.19 -8.95
C ASN A 54 11.01 -12.53 -8.17
N HIS A 55 12.21 -13.11 -8.20
CA HIS A 55 13.40 -12.49 -7.61
C HIS A 55 13.68 -11.09 -8.19
N ARG A 56 13.53 -10.91 -9.50
CA ARG A 56 13.70 -9.61 -10.16
C ARG A 56 12.67 -8.60 -9.67
N LEU A 57 11.40 -8.98 -9.64
CA LEU A 57 10.30 -8.12 -9.21
C LEU A 57 10.39 -7.77 -7.73
N VAL A 58 10.77 -8.72 -6.85
CA VAL A 58 10.99 -8.47 -5.42
C VAL A 58 12.11 -7.46 -5.21
N ARG A 59 13.23 -7.60 -5.92
CA ARG A 59 14.33 -6.62 -5.86
C ARG A 59 13.89 -5.24 -6.35
N GLN A 60 13.14 -5.18 -7.45
CA GLN A 60 12.63 -3.91 -7.99
C GLN A 60 11.65 -3.23 -7.03
N ALA A 61 10.74 -4.00 -6.41
CA ALA A 61 9.79 -3.49 -5.43
C ALA A 61 10.50 -2.95 -4.18
N ALA A 62 11.54 -3.65 -3.69
CA ALA A 62 12.35 -3.18 -2.56
C ALA A 62 13.05 -1.86 -2.89
N LEU A 63 13.67 -1.76 -4.07
CA LEU A 63 14.32 -0.52 -4.50
C LEU A 63 13.31 0.63 -4.63
N GLN A 64 12.15 0.38 -5.24
CA GLN A 64 11.12 1.39 -5.41
C GLN A 64 10.62 1.90 -4.06
N LYS A 65 10.38 1.00 -3.11
CA LYS A 65 9.94 1.33 -1.75
C LYS A 65 10.95 2.22 -1.03
N THR A 66 12.25 1.91 -1.14
CA THR A 66 13.31 2.74 -0.55
C THR A 66 13.34 4.13 -1.20
N ARG A 67 13.30 4.21 -2.54
CA ARG A 67 13.31 5.50 -3.25
C ARG A 67 12.10 6.36 -2.88
N GLU A 68 10.93 5.74 -2.80
CA GLU A 68 9.69 6.39 -2.43
C GLU A 68 9.74 6.89 -0.97
N ALA A 69 10.28 6.11 -0.05
CA ALA A 69 10.47 6.53 1.34
C ALA A 69 11.42 7.73 1.46
N THR A 70 12.57 7.70 0.79
CA THR A 70 13.51 8.83 0.77
C THR A 70 12.87 10.07 0.18
N PHE A 71 12.19 9.95 -0.95
CA PHE A 71 11.49 11.07 -1.59
C PHE A 71 10.42 11.67 -0.70
N ARG A 72 9.60 10.83 -0.04
CA ARG A 72 8.62 11.31 0.94
C ARG A 72 9.26 12.02 2.12
N SER A 73 10.38 11.50 2.62
CA SER A 73 11.11 12.15 3.71
C SER A 73 11.54 13.57 3.34
N HIS A 74 12.11 13.76 2.15
CA HIS A 74 12.47 15.09 1.67
C HIS A 74 11.23 15.99 1.49
N LEU A 75 10.13 15.47 0.98
CA LEU A 75 8.88 16.24 0.86
C LEU A 75 8.35 16.72 2.21
N HIS A 76 8.45 15.90 3.26
CA HIS A 76 8.05 16.25 4.62
C HIS A 76 8.95 17.30 5.29
N GLU A 77 10.16 17.52 4.79
CA GLU A 77 11.05 18.60 5.25
C GLU A 77 10.55 19.99 4.81
N PHE A 78 9.98 20.07 3.61
CA PHE A 78 9.52 21.34 3.03
C PHE A 78 8.03 21.60 3.24
N PHE A 79 7.19 20.57 3.09
CA PHE A 79 5.74 20.71 3.10
C PHE A 79 5.11 20.12 4.35
N THR A 80 4.07 20.78 4.84
CA THR A 80 3.23 20.23 5.91
C THR A 80 2.33 19.11 5.36
N VAL A 81 1.79 18.29 6.27
CA VAL A 81 0.90 17.17 5.92
C VAL A 81 -0.30 17.61 5.08
N ASP A 82 -0.91 18.75 5.40
CA ASP A 82 -2.03 19.30 4.64
C ASP A 82 -1.64 19.86 3.27
N GLN A 83 -0.39 20.34 3.11
CA GLN A 83 0.15 20.71 1.79
C GLN A 83 0.45 19.49 0.92
N LEU A 84 0.96 18.40 1.49
CA LEU A 84 1.15 17.14 0.75
C LEU A 84 -0.20 16.53 0.32
N ALA A 85 -1.22 16.60 1.19
CA ALA A 85 -2.57 16.20 0.84
C ALA A 85 -3.20 17.11 -0.24
N ALA A 86 -2.80 18.37 -0.32
CA ALA A 86 -3.18 19.29 -1.38
C ALA A 86 -2.54 18.92 -2.72
N LEU A 87 -1.24 18.58 -2.74
CA LEU A 87 -0.55 18.10 -3.95
C LEU A 87 -1.15 16.83 -4.55
N SER A 88 -1.81 16.01 -3.73
CA SER A 88 -2.44 14.76 -4.17
C SER A 88 -3.80 14.97 -4.86
N ARG A 89 -4.31 16.21 -4.93
CA ARG A 89 -5.63 16.54 -5.46
C ARG A 89 -5.52 17.38 -6.73
N SER A 90 -6.52 17.26 -7.60
CA SER A 90 -6.64 18.12 -8.78
C SER A 90 -7.02 19.57 -8.45
N SER A 91 -7.55 19.81 -7.25
CA SER A 91 -7.91 21.15 -6.78
C SER A 91 -7.73 21.31 -5.27
N ASN A 92 -7.23 22.48 -4.89
CA ASN A 92 -7.08 22.90 -3.50
C ASN A 92 -8.32 23.63 -2.94
N ARG A 93 -9.41 23.75 -3.74
CA ARG A 93 -10.65 24.37 -3.30
C ARG A 93 -11.25 23.57 -2.13
N GLY A 94 -11.60 24.27 -1.04
CA GLY A 94 -12.18 23.65 0.15
C GLY A 94 -11.18 22.93 1.06
N SER A 95 -9.87 23.05 0.80
CA SER A 95 -8.84 22.47 1.68
C SER A 95 -8.89 23.05 3.09
N LYS A 96 -8.81 22.18 4.08
CA LYS A 96 -8.60 22.58 5.47
C LYS A 96 -7.10 22.72 5.72
N TRP A 97 -6.67 23.96 5.91
CA TRP A 97 -5.26 24.26 6.20
C TRP A 97 -4.99 24.23 7.70
N SER A 98 -3.87 23.64 8.08
CA SER A 98 -3.36 23.63 9.45
C SER A 98 -2.93 25.05 9.86
N ASN A 99 -2.84 25.30 11.15
CA ASN A 99 -2.35 26.59 11.65
C ASN A 99 -0.88 26.83 11.26
N GLU A 100 -0.09 25.77 11.14
CA GLU A 100 1.29 25.83 10.69
C GLU A 100 1.37 26.31 9.23
N THR A 101 0.61 25.70 8.33
CA THR A 101 0.56 26.12 6.93
C THR A 101 0.12 27.57 6.81
N VAL A 102 -0.94 27.97 7.51
CA VAL A 102 -1.41 29.36 7.51
C VAL A 102 -0.32 30.32 7.96
N LYS A 103 0.45 29.97 9.02
CA LYS A 103 1.56 30.80 9.51
C LYS A 103 2.67 30.94 8.45
N LYS A 104 3.11 29.82 7.87
CA LYS A 104 4.13 29.80 6.80
C LYS A 104 3.69 30.63 5.59
N SER A 105 2.43 30.49 5.17
CA SER A 105 1.86 31.25 4.06
C SER A 105 1.76 32.76 4.34
N LEU A 106 1.43 33.16 5.56
CA LEU A 106 1.45 34.57 5.96
C LEU A 106 2.88 35.14 5.90
N GLN A 107 3.88 34.40 6.40
CA GLN A 107 5.28 34.81 6.31
C GLN A 107 5.72 34.96 4.85
N MET A 108 5.38 34.00 3.99
CA MET A 108 5.66 34.06 2.56
C MET A 108 5.04 35.30 1.91
N ARG A 109 3.73 35.52 2.13
CA ARG A 109 3.02 36.69 1.60
C ARG A 109 3.57 38.02 2.12
N SER A 110 4.04 38.07 3.36
CA SER A 110 4.71 39.26 3.90
C SER A 110 6.06 39.51 3.24
N ALA A 111 6.80 38.47 2.88
CA ALA A 111 8.11 38.59 2.25
C ALA A 111 8.03 38.98 0.76
N CYS A 112 7.14 38.34 -0.01
CA CYS A 112 7.03 38.58 -1.46
C CYS A 112 5.88 39.53 -1.88
N GLY A 113 5.10 40.01 -0.92
CA GLY A 113 3.91 40.83 -1.18
C GLY A 113 2.73 40.02 -1.71
N SER A 114 1.60 40.70 -1.96
CA SER A 114 0.39 40.05 -2.48
C SER A 114 0.58 39.51 -3.89
N LEU A 115 1.20 40.29 -4.78
CA LEU A 115 1.41 39.89 -6.17
C LEU A 115 2.31 38.65 -6.27
N GLY A 116 3.43 38.63 -5.54
CA GLY A 116 4.32 37.48 -5.50
C GLY A 116 3.64 36.23 -4.93
N TYR A 117 2.78 36.41 -3.93
CA TYR A 117 2.00 35.31 -3.37
C TYR A 117 0.94 34.78 -4.35
N ASP A 118 0.26 35.65 -5.08
CA ASP A 118 -0.73 35.27 -6.07
C ASP A 118 -0.08 34.52 -7.25
N LEU A 119 1.13 34.92 -7.69
CA LEU A 119 1.92 34.17 -8.68
C LEU A 119 2.23 32.73 -8.22
N LEU A 120 2.54 32.52 -6.94
CA LEU A 120 2.73 31.17 -6.40
C LEU A 120 1.43 30.34 -6.50
N LEU A 121 0.29 30.95 -6.19
CA LEU A 121 -1.02 30.28 -6.29
C LEU A 121 -1.36 29.90 -7.73
N GLU A 122 -1.08 30.78 -8.70
CA GLU A 122 -1.23 30.50 -10.13
C GLU A 122 -0.33 29.36 -10.58
N GLY A 123 0.89 29.29 -10.05
CA GLY A 123 1.83 28.18 -10.23
C GLY A 123 1.43 26.88 -9.52
N SER A 124 0.19 26.75 -9.05
CA SER A 124 -0.36 25.56 -8.37
C SER A 124 0.34 25.17 -7.06
N PHE A 125 1.05 26.10 -6.41
CA PHE A 125 1.62 25.81 -5.10
C PHE A 125 0.53 25.42 -4.09
N PRO A 126 0.78 24.43 -3.22
CA PRO A 126 -0.18 23.98 -2.21
C PRO A 126 -0.26 25.00 -1.08
N LEU A 127 -0.93 26.11 -1.32
CA LEU A 127 -1.06 27.22 -0.38
C LEU A 127 -2.53 27.63 -0.21
N PRO A 128 -2.92 28.13 0.98
CA PRO A 128 -4.22 28.76 1.20
C PRO A 128 -4.39 30.00 0.32
N SER A 129 -5.60 30.18 -0.21
CA SER A 129 -5.94 31.39 -0.96
C SER A 129 -5.86 32.65 -0.09
N SER A 130 -5.66 33.80 -0.73
CA SER A 130 -5.64 35.12 -0.07
C SER A 130 -6.89 35.36 0.80
N ARG A 131 -8.07 34.90 0.34
CA ARG A 131 -9.33 34.92 1.12
C ARG A 131 -9.27 34.06 2.39
N THR A 132 -8.66 32.88 2.30
CA THR A 132 -8.52 31.96 3.45
C THR A 132 -7.60 32.55 4.51
N LEU A 133 -6.50 33.16 4.07
CA LEU A 133 -5.58 33.88 4.96
C LEU A 133 -6.28 35.05 5.67
N GLY A 134 -7.04 35.87 4.93
CA GLY A 134 -7.82 36.99 5.49
C GLY A 134 -8.77 36.53 6.60
N ARG A 135 -9.62 35.53 6.34
CA ARG A 135 -10.55 34.96 7.33
C ARG A 135 -9.84 34.42 8.58
N ARG A 136 -8.67 33.81 8.41
CA ARG A 136 -7.88 33.26 9.54
C ARG A 136 -7.22 34.35 10.38
N LEU A 137 -6.93 35.51 9.80
CA LEU A 137 -6.47 36.69 10.52
C LEU A 137 -7.61 37.38 11.25
N GLU A 138 -8.76 37.54 10.58
CA GLU A 138 -9.99 38.11 11.15
C GLU A 138 -10.46 37.31 12.37
N GLY A 139 -10.42 35.97 12.30
CA GLY A 139 -10.78 35.09 13.42
C GLY A 139 -9.73 34.95 14.55
N LYS A 140 -8.55 35.59 14.43
CA LYS A 140 -7.45 35.50 15.41
C LYS A 140 -6.86 36.87 15.79
N PHE A 141 -7.61 37.95 15.58
CA PHE A 141 -7.10 39.33 15.55
C PHE A 141 -6.06 39.66 16.66
N VAL A 142 -4.91 40.17 16.22
CA VAL A 142 -3.99 41.10 16.93
C VAL A 142 -3.23 40.63 18.18
N VAL A 143 -2.36 39.63 18.08
CA VAL A 143 -1.19 39.66 18.99
C VAL A 143 0.03 39.06 18.32
N ARG A 144 1.04 39.91 18.06
CA ARG A 144 2.46 39.62 17.73
C ARG A 144 2.94 39.76 16.28
N LEU A 145 2.13 39.61 15.22
CA LEU A 145 2.71 39.71 13.85
C LEU A 145 3.14 41.12 13.42
N LEU A 146 2.61 42.17 14.04
CA LEU A 146 2.99 43.56 13.74
C LEU A 146 4.12 44.12 14.62
N LYS A 147 4.62 43.37 15.61
CA LYS A 147 5.70 43.86 16.50
C LYS A 147 7.12 43.67 15.94
N CYS A 148 7.30 42.98 14.81
CA CYS A 148 8.61 42.76 14.20
C CYS A 148 8.83 43.47 12.85
N PHE A 149 7.82 44.16 12.29
CA PHE A 149 7.93 44.76 10.95
C PHE A 149 8.08 46.30 10.96
N LYS A 150 8.40 46.89 12.11
CA LYS A 150 8.74 48.32 12.20
C LYS A 150 10.16 48.49 12.72
N ALA A 151 11.13 48.09 11.90
CA ALA A 151 12.45 48.71 11.90
C ALA A 151 12.49 49.65 10.68
N PRO A 152 12.77 50.96 10.87
CA PRO A 152 12.84 51.90 9.76
C PRO A 152 14.06 51.61 8.87
N CYS A 153 13.91 51.99 7.60
CA CYS A 153 14.92 51.98 6.55
C CYS A 153 16.26 52.57 6.99
#